data_AF-A0A847PUD9-F1
#
_entry.id   AF-A0A847PUD9-F1
#
_cell.length_a   1.000
_cell.length_b   1.000
_cell.length_c   1.000
_cell.angle_alpha   90.00
_cell.angle_beta   90.00
_cell.angle_gamma   90.00
#
_symmetry.space_group_name_H-M   'P 1'
#
loop_
_entity.id
_entity.type
_entity.pdbx_description
1 polymer ?
#
loop_
_entity_poly.entity_id
_entity_poly.type
_entity_poly.pdbx_seq_one_letter_code
_entity_poly.pdbx_strand_id
1 'polypeptide(L)' 'MWEEEPKDSDTLSLFSQPPVLKGYMYGAQEARDARNSNRLLAIRLETNKSCNLRCRYCYAQSEQGQAKIADFNNLKHII' A
#
# COMPACT_ATOMS: atom_id res chain seq x y z
N MET A 1 5.12 30.11 36.43
CA MET A 1 3.77 29.55 36.20
C MET A 1 3.48 29.77 34.74
N TRP A 2 3.42 28.70 33.96
CA TRP A 2 2.96 28.76 32.59
C TRP A 2 1.45 28.56 32.67
N GLU A 3 0.68 29.58 32.29
CA GLU A 3 -0.77 29.47 32.21
C GLU A 3 -1.12 28.58 31.01
N GLU A 4 -1.88 27.51 31.27
CA GLU A 4 -2.42 26.67 30.22
C GLU A 4 -3.49 27.46 29.47
N GLU A 5 -3.27 27.71 28.18
CA GLU A 5 -4.28 28.33 27.32
C GLU A 5 -5.53 27.44 27.23
N PRO A 6 -6.74 28.02 27.26
CA PRO A 6 -7.97 27.26 27.16
C PRO A 6 -8.04 26.58 25.78
N LYS A 7 -8.10 25.24 25.79
CA LYS A 7 -8.43 24.44 24.60
C LYS A 7 -9.85 24.79 24.17
N ASP A 8 -9.95 25.66 23.18
CA ASP A 8 -11.19 25.95 22.47
C ASP A 8 -11.75 24.62 21.90
N SER A 9 -12.82 24.10 22.52
CA SER A 9 -13.34 22.76 22.23
C SER A 9 -14.31 22.73 21.05
N ASP A 10 -14.58 23.88 20.41
CA ASP A 10 -15.75 24.03 19.54
C ASP A 10 -15.44 24.38 18.07
N THR A 11 -14.19 24.29 17.63
CA THR A 11 -13.92 24.14 16.18
C THR A 11 -14.15 22.70 15.74
N LEU A 12 -15.41 22.26 15.81
CA LEU A 12 -15.90 21.04 15.19
C LEU A 12 -15.71 21.13 13.67
N SER A 13 -14.54 20.64 13.24
CA SER A 13 -14.22 20.08 11.93
C SER A 13 -15.25 20.39 10.83
N LEU A 14 -15.11 21.56 10.18
CA LEU A 14 -15.80 21.91 8.92
C LEU A 14 -15.56 20.91 7.78
N PHE A 15 -14.66 19.96 7.99
CA PHE A 15 -14.26 18.94 7.03
C PHE A 15 -14.77 17.57 7.47
N SER A 16 -15.26 16.80 6.52
CA SER A 16 -15.46 15.37 6.72
C SER A 16 -14.13 14.70 6.99
N GLN A 17 -14.15 13.65 7.81
CA GLN A 17 -12.96 12.81 7.97
C GLN A 17 -12.55 12.24 6.61
N PRO A 18 -11.24 12.11 6.33
CA PRO A 18 -10.77 11.54 5.09
C PRO A 18 -11.32 10.12 4.93
N PRO A 19 -11.65 9.70 3.70
CA PRO A 19 -12.17 8.37 3.46
C PRO A 19 -11.14 7.32 3.88
N VAL A 20 -11.60 6.32 4.64
CA VAL A 20 -10.76 5.17 5.00
C VAL A 20 -10.59 4.30 3.76
N LEU A 21 -9.38 4.26 3.22
CA LEU A 21 -9.01 3.40 2.08
C LEU A 21 -8.88 1.93 2.55
N LYS A 22 -10.02 1.26 2.74
CA LYS A 22 -10.06 -0.15 3.16
C LYS A 22 -9.28 -1.01 2.16
N GLY A 23 -8.31 -1.78 2.67
CA GLY A 23 -7.45 -2.65 1.87
C GLY A 23 -6.20 -1.98 1.27
N TYR A 24 -6.03 -0.67 1.43
CA TYR A 24 -4.81 0.04 1.03
C TYR A 24 -3.81 0.19 2.17
N MET A 25 -4.31 0.33 3.38
CA MET A 25 -3.51 0.50 4.59
C MET A 25 -4.00 -0.46 5.66
N TYR A 26 -3.08 -1.22 6.25
CA TYR A 26 -3.33 -2.12 7.37
C TYR A 26 -2.60 -1.59 8.59
N GLY A 27 -3.24 -1.65 9.75
CA GLY A 27 -2.59 -1.30 11.00
C GLY A 27 -1.45 -2.28 11.31
N ALA A 28 -0.44 -1.83 12.06
CA ALA A 28 0.68 -2.70 12.43
C ALA A 28 0.24 -3.97 13.19
N GLN A 29 -0.77 -3.84 14.06
CA GLN A 29 -1.34 -4.98 14.79
C GLN A 29 -2.08 -5.94 13.85
N GLU A 30 -2.94 -5.40 12.98
CA GLU A 30 -3.67 -6.19 11.98
C GLU A 30 -2.72 -6.98 11.06
N ALA A 31 -1.63 -6.35 10.63
CA ALA A 31 -0.59 -7.00 9.83
C ALA A 31 0.05 -8.20 10.55
N ARG A 32 0.35 -8.04 11.84
CA ARG A 32 0.93 -9.10 12.66
C ARG A 32 -0.05 -10.24 12.89
N ASP A 33 -1.30 -9.93 13.18
CA ASP A 33 -2.34 -10.92 13.44
C ASP A 33 -2.63 -11.75 12.19
N ALA A 34 -2.73 -11.10 11.03
CA ALA A 34 -2.93 -11.80 9.77
C ALA A 34 -1.75 -12.70 9.42
N ARG A 35 -0.50 -12.24 9.62
CA ARG A 35 0.70 -13.07 9.46
C ARG A 35 0.64 -14.30 10.35
N ASN A 36 0.35 -14.12 11.64
CA ASN A 36 0.34 -15.21 12.62
C ASN A 36 -0.80 -16.21 12.39
N SER A 37 -1.90 -15.76 11.78
CA SER A 37 -3.07 -16.59 11.45
C SER A 37 -3.06 -17.14 10.02
N ASN A 38 -1.98 -16.94 9.25
CA ASN A 38 -1.90 -17.29 7.82
C ASN A 38 -3.05 -16.70 6.98
N ARG A 39 -3.54 -15.52 7.34
CA ARG A 39 -4.57 -14.79 6.59
C ARG A 39 -3.94 -13.88 5.55
N LEU A 40 -4.35 -14.02 4.29
CA LEU A 40 -3.95 -13.10 3.22
C LEU A 40 -4.54 -11.70 3.48
N LEU A 41 -3.70 -10.68 3.54
CA LEU A 41 -4.13 -9.28 3.65
C LEU A 41 -4.24 -8.61 2.30
N ALA A 42 -3.14 -8.65 1.56
CA ALA A 42 -3.02 -8.01 0.26
C ALA A 42 -2.18 -8.90 -0.67
N ILE A 43 -2.52 -8.82 -1.95
CA ILE A 43 -1.73 -9.41 -3.03
C ILE A 43 -1.39 -8.31 -4.03
N ARG A 44 -0.13 -8.23 -4.42
CA ARG A 44 0.33 -7.35 -5.51
C ARG A 44 0.71 -8.23 -6.69
N LEU A 45 0.07 -7.99 -7.83
CA LEU A 45 0.37 -8.71 -9.07
C LEU A 45 1.16 -7.79 -9.99
N GLU A 46 2.40 -8.18 -10.27
CA GLU A 46 3.28 -7.49 -11.22
C GLU A 46 3.31 -8.28 -12.52
N THR A 47 2.65 -7.75 -13.55
CA THR A 47 2.45 -8.42 -14.85
C THR A 47 3.56 -8.14 -15.85
N ASN A 48 4.37 -7.12 -15.57
CA ASN A 48 5.47 -6.66 -16.41
C ASN A 48 6.61 -6.16 -15.53
N LYS A 49 7.82 -6.66 -15.78
CA LYS A 49 9.06 -6.23 -15.12
C LYS A 49 10.03 -5.52 -16.08
N SER A 50 9.63 -5.34 -17.34
CA SER A 50 10.35 -4.53 -18.32
C SER A 50 10.38 -3.08 -17.86
N CYS A 51 11.57 -2.56 -17.60
CA CYS A 51 11.74 -1.18 -17.20
C CYS A 51 12.99 -0.60 -17.87
N ASN A 52 12.83 0.52 -18.56
CA ASN A 52 13.90 1.24 -19.24
C ASN A 52 14.58 2.30 -18.33
N LEU A 53 14.25 2.31 -17.04
CA LEU A 53 14.81 3.23 -16.05
C LEU A 53 15.88 2.56 -15.19
N ARG A 54 16.81 3.35 -14.66
CA ARG A 54 17.93 2.90 -13.81
C ARG A 54 17.87 3.53 -12.41
N CYS A 55 16.76 3.31 -11.72
CA CYS A 55 16.53 3.95 -10.42
C CYS A 55 17.46 3.39 -9.34
N ARG A 56 18.16 4.28 -8.61
CA ARG A 56 19.10 3.91 -7.52
C ARG A 56 18.47 3.10 -6.39
N TYR A 57 17.17 3.27 -6.17
CA TYR A 57 16.40 2.67 -5.07
C TYR A 57 15.53 1.49 -5.52
N CYS A 58 15.57 1.12 -6.80
CA CYS A 58 14.73 0.03 -7.30
C CYS A 58 15.32 -1.31 -6.88
N TYR A 59 14.51 -2.14 -6.22
CA TYR A 59 14.89 -3.50 -5.89
C TYR A 59 14.91 -4.40 -7.14
N ALA A 60 14.15 -4.05 -8.18
CA ALA A 60 14.12 -4.78 -9.44
C ALA A 60 15.28 -4.32 -10.34
N GLN A 61 16.03 -5.26 -10.91
CA GLN A 61 17.05 -4.96 -11.90
C GLN A 61 16.39 -4.47 -13.19
N SER A 62 16.92 -3.38 -13.75
CA SER A 62 16.52 -2.92 -15.09
C SER A 62 17.13 -3.84 -16.13
N GLU A 63 16.52 -5.00 -16.35
CA GLU A 63 16.97 -5.93 -17.38
C GLU A 63 16.58 -5.38 -18.76
N GLN A 64 17.56 -5.23 -19.66
CA GLN A 64 17.35 -5.02 -21.09
C GLN A 64 17.01 -6.33 -21.83
N GLY A 65 16.63 -7.39 -21.11
CA GLY A 65 16.43 -8.73 -21.63
C GLY A 65 14.99 -9.20 -21.48
N GLN A 66 14.38 -9.61 -22.61
CA GLN A 66 13.13 -10.37 -22.76
C GLN A 66 12.19 -10.39 -21.55
N ALA A 67 11.65 -9.22 -21.19
CA ALA A 67 10.58 -9.18 -20.21
C ALA A 67 9.37 -9.93 -20.75
N LYS A 68 9.09 -11.10 -20.19
CA LYS A 68 7.88 -11.87 -20.47
C LYS A 68 6.72 -11.15 -19.82
N ILE A 69 5.98 -10.38 -20.61
CA ILE A 69 4.70 -9.81 -20.20
C ILE A 69 3.75 -10.99 -19.95
N ALA A 70 3.12 -11.03 -18.78
CA ALA A 70 2.14 -12.06 -18.46
C ALA A 70 0.91 -11.92 -19.35
N ASP A 71 0.49 -12.99 -20.02
CA ASP A 71 -0.76 -13.01 -20.79
C ASP A 71 -1.97 -12.78 -19.87
N PHE A 72 -2.94 -12.02 -20.37
CA PHE A 72 -4.12 -11.66 -19.60
C PHE A 72 -4.95 -12.87 -19.15
N ASN A 73 -5.04 -13.93 -19.95
CA ASN A 73 -5.79 -15.12 -19.58
C ASN A 73 -5.10 -15.91 -18.47
N ASN A 74 -3.77 -15.90 -18.43
CA ASN A 74 -3.01 -16.51 -17.33
C ASN A 74 -3.27 -15.78 -15.99
N LEU A 75 -3.51 -14.47 -16.01
CA LEU A 75 -3.77 -13.69 -14.80
C LEU A 75 -5.13 -14.02 -14.16
N LYS A 76 -6.15 -14.37 -14.96
CA LYS A 76 -7.48 -14.77 -14.46
C LYS A 76 -7.48 -16.05 -13.64
N HIS A 77 -6.43 -16.86 -13.72
CA HIS A 77 -6.31 -18.07 -12.92
C HIS A 77 -5.70 -17.82 -11.54
N ILE A 78 -5.16 -16.62 -11.30
CA ILE A 78 -4.48 -16.24 -10.05
C ILE A 78 -5.42 -15.48 -9.11
N ILE A 79 -6.50 -14.88 -9.64
CA ILE A 79 -7.49 -14.06 -8.93
C ILE A 79 -8.88 -14.63 -9.20
#